data_AF-A0A382VMF7-F1
#
_entry.id   AF-A0A382VMF7-F1
#
_cell.length_a   1.000
_cell.length_b   1.000
_cell.length_c   1.000
_cell.angle_alpha   90.00
_cell.angle_beta   90.00
_cell.angle_gamma   90.00
#
_symmetry.space_group_name_H-M   'P 1'
#
loop_
_entity.id
_entity.type
_entity.pdbx_description
1 polymer ?
#
loop_
_entity_poly.entity_id
_entity_poly.type
_entity_poly.pdbx_seq_one_letter_code
_entity_poly.pdbx_strand_id
1 'polypeptide(L)'
;MTYYLLLEGDSEKDVYFDSNVLGEESFGKFYPEKGFGALMNIKDRKPELLEMVTVKKETGEVISLDKFIDIISTLKIQKNA
;
A
#
# COMPACT_ATOMS: atom_id res chain seq x y z
N MET A 1 2.19 -0.91 -12.08
CA MET A 1 1.43 0.10 -11.32
C MET A 1 1.91 0.04 -9.89
N THR A 2 2.53 1.11 -9.41
CA THR A 2 3.03 1.16 -8.02
C THR A 2 2.01 1.76 -7.07
N TYR A 3 1.94 1.22 -5.86
CA TYR A 3 1.07 1.68 -4.79
C TYR A 3 1.90 2.20 -3.62
N TYR A 4 1.44 3.28 -3.01
CA TYR A 4 2.11 3.94 -1.90
C TYR A 4 1.15 4.10 -0.72
N LEU A 5 1.63 3.81 0.48
CA LEU A 5 0.96 4.02 1.75
C LEU A 5 0.94 5.51 2.09
N LEU A 6 -0.22 6.00 2.50
CA LEU A 6 -0.43 7.35 3.02
C LEU A 6 -1.17 7.27 4.34
N LEU A 7 -0.64 7.90 5.38
CA LEU A 7 -1.37 8.16 6.62
C LEU A 7 -2.01 9.55 6.56
N GLU A 8 -3.15 9.72 7.22
CA GLU A 8 -3.80 11.01 7.38
C GLU A 8 -2.83 12.04 7.99
N GLY A 9 -2.54 13.11 7.26
CA GLY A 9 -1.56 14.14 7.63
C GLY A 9 -0.23 14.07 6.89
N ASP A 10 0.05 13.00 6.15
CA ASP A 10 1.23 12.92 5.26
C ASP A 10 1.10 13.92 4.10
N SER A 11 2.22 14.56 3.75
CA SER A 11 2.29 15.41 2.56
C SER A 11 2.69 14.60 1.32
N GLU A 12 2.42 15.10 0.12
CA GLU A 12 2.85 14.42 -1.13
C GLU A 12 4.37 14.16 -1.21
N LYS A 13 5.18 14.84 -0.39
CA LYS A 13 6.62 14.64 -0.33
C LYS A 13 7.02 13.40 0.49
N ASP A 14 6.18 13.01 1.45
CA ASP A 14 6.44 11.88 2.36
C ASP A 14 6.17 10.53 1.66
N VAL A 15 5.45 10.54 0.54
CA VAL A 15 5.08 9.34 -0.23
C VAL A 15 6.26 8.64 -0.88
N TYR A 16 7.33 9.39 -1.18
CA TYR A 16 8.47 8.90 -1.96
C TYR A 16 9.56 8.22 -1.12
N PHE A 17 9.35 8.04 0.18
CA PHE A 17 10.24 7.18 0.96
C PHE A 17 9.97 5.71 0.63
N ASP A 18 11.02 4.91 0.41
CA ASP A 18 10.92 3.46 0.19
C ASP A 18 10.07 2.74 1.25
N SER A 19 10.01 3.27 2.47
CA SER A 19 9.18 2.74 3.56
C SER A 19 7.68 2.81 3.28
N ASN A 20 7.26 3.67 2.35
CA ASN A 20 5.87 3.90 2.01
C ASN A 20 5.47 3.18 0.72
N VAL A 21 6.39 2.56 -0.02
CA VAL A 21 6.04 1.76 -1.21
C VAL A 21 5.36 0.46 -0.76
N LEU A 22 4.08 0.30 -1.05
CA LEU A 22 3.32 -0.93 -0.77
C LEU A 22 3.75 -2.04 -1.73
N GLY A 23 3.94 -1.73 -3.00
CA GLY A 23 4.35 -2.73 -3.98
C GLY A 23 3.96 -2.37 -5.39
N GLU A 24 4.32 -3.24 -6.32
CA GLU A 24 4.00 -3.12 -7.73
C GLU A 24 3.00 -4.19 -8.15
N GLU A 25 1.96 -3.78 -8.88
CA GLU A 25 1.17 -4.69 -9.71
C GLU A 25 1.73 -4.73 -11.13
N SER A 26 2.01 -5.95 -11.61
CA SER A 26 2.39 -6.21 -13.00
C SER A 26 2.12 -7.67 -13.38
N PHE A 27 1.71 -7.92 -14.62
CA PHE A 27 1.44 -9.26 -15.17
C PHE A 27 0.49 -10.14 -14.30
N GLY A 28 -0.57 -9.54 -13.72
CA GLY A 28 -1.55 -10.26 -12.88
C GLY A 28 -0.98 -10.71 -11.52
N LYS A 29 0.12 -10.09 -11.09
CA LYS A 29 0.81 -10.37 -9.83
C LYS A 29 0.99 -9.08 -9.05
N PHE A 30 1.02 -9.23 -7.74
CA PHE A 30 1.41 -8.16 -6.82
C PHE A 30 2.74 -8.52 -6.17
N TYR A 31 3.70 -7.60 -6.23
CA TYR A 31 5.03 -7.71 -5.68
C TYR A 31 5.13 -6.78 -4.46
N PRO A 32 4.96 -7.30 -3.23
CA PRO A 32 4.95 -6.49 -2.02
C PRO A 32 6.34 -5.92 -1.72
N GLU A 33 6.36 -4.69 -1.25
CA GLU A 33 7.54 -3.89 -0.88
C GLU A 33 7.51 -3.56 0.63
N LYS A 34 8.48 -2.77 1.11
CA LYS A 34 8.64 -2.47 2.55
C LYS A 34 7.39 -1.85 3.19
N GLY A 35 6.67 -1.00 2.47
CA GLY A 35 5.43 -0.38 2.94
C GLY A 35 4.30 -1.38 3.18
N PHE A 36 4.26 -2.50 2.44
CA PHE A 36 3.29 -3.56 2.74
C PHE A 36 3.57 -4.21 4.09
N GLY A 37 4.85 -4.37 4.44
CA GLY A 37 5.25 -4.78 5.78
C GLY A 37 4.83 -3.77 6.84
N ALA A 38 4.92 -2.47 6.57
CA ALA A 38 4.43 -1.43 7.47
C ALA A 38 2.90 -1.52 7.66
N LEU A 39 2.15 -1.71 6.58
CA LEU A 39 0.70 -1.92 6.62
C LEU A 39 0.31 -3.16 7.45
N MET A 40 1.03 -4.28 7.30
CA MET A 40 0.79 -5.48 8.11
C MET A 40 1.11 -5.25 9.59
N ASN A 41 2.18 -4.51 9.90
CA ASN A 41 2.50 -4.13 11.28
C ASN A 41 1.43 -3.21 11.88
N ILE A 42 0.88 -2.27 11.10
CA ILE A 42 -0.25 -1.43 11.53
C ILE A 42 -1.45 -2.32 11.84
N LYS A 43 -1.82 -3.20 10.91
CA LYS A 43 -2.93 -4.15 11.12
C LYS A 43 -2.76 -4.98 12.40
N ASP A 44 -1.56 -5.49 12.66
CA ASP A 44 -1.32 -6.41 13.77
C ASP A 44 -1.16 -5.70 15.13
N ARG A 45 -0.64 -4.46 15.15
CA ARG A 45 -0.26 -3.75 16.38
C ARG A 45 -1.09 -2.51 16.70
N LYS A 46 -1.63 -1.86 15.68
CA LYS A 46 -2.37 -0.59 15.76
C LYS A 46 -3.53 -0.55 14.73
N PRO A 47 -4.45 -1.52 14.77
CA PRO A 47 -5.53 -1.63 13.78
C PRO A 47 -6.41 -0.38 13.71
N GLU A 48 -6.50 0.41 14.78
CA GLU A 48 -7.20 1.70 14.81
C GLU A 48 -6.66 2.72 13.79
N LEU A 49 -5.40 2.59 13.39
CA LEU A 49 -4.80 3.48 12.38
C LEU A 49 -5.19 3.09 10.96
N LEU A 50 -5.77 1.90 10.73
CA LEU A 50 -6.19 1.49 9.38
C LEU A 50 -7.27 2.41 8.80
N GLU A 51 -8.10 3.02 9.65
CA GLU A 51 -9.12 3.99 9.23
C GLU A 51 -8.50 5.28 8.66
N MET A 52 -7.26 5.58 9.05
CA MET A 52 -6.50 6.75 8.59
C MET A 52 -5.61 6.43 7.38
N VAL A 53 -5.58 5.17 6.93
CA VAL A 53 -4.75 4.75 5.80
C VAL A 53 -5.47 4.99 4.48
N THR A 54 -4.79 5.69 3.59
CA THR A 54 -5.14 5.76 2.16
C THR A 54 -3.99 5.21 1.31
N VAL A 55 -4.29 4.94 0.05
CA VAL A 55 -3.30 4.40 -0.90
C VAL A 55 -3.26 5.29 -2.12
N LYS A 56 -2.08 5.83 -2.43
CA LYS A 56 -1.84 6.56 -3.67
C LYS A 56 -1.32 5.61 -4.74
N LYS A 57 -1.89 5.69 -5.94
CA LYS A 57 -1.36 5.02 -7.14
C LYS A 57 -0.28 5.88 -7.79
N GLU A 58 0.59 5.25 -8.55
CA GLU A 58 1.57 5.90 -9.43
C GLU A 58 0.94 6.96 -10.36
N THR A 59 -0.32 6.79 -10.76
CA THR A 59 -1.09 7.75 -11.56
C THR A 59 -1.47 9.03 -10.82
N GLY A 60 -1.23 9.09 -9.51
CA GLY A 60 -1.64 10.18 -8.62
C GLY A 60 -3.02 10.00 -7.98
N GLU A 61 -3.81 9.02 -8.43
CA GLU A 61 -5.12 8.72 -7.85
C GLU A 61 -4.97 8.18 -6.43
N VAL A 62 -5.75 8.72 -5.49
CA VAL A 62 -5.83 8.22 -4.10
C VAL A 62 -7.09 7.38 -3.94
N ILE A 63 -6.92 6.17 -3.43
CA ILE A 63 -7.99 5.21 -3.14
C ILE A 63 -8.01 4.85 -1.66
N SER A 64 -9.15 4.33 -1.19
CA SER A 64 -9.24 3.77 0.16
C SER A 64 -8.44 2.48 0.29
N LEU A 65 -8.07 2.13 1.53
CA LEU A 65 -7.44 0.86 1.84
C LEU A 65 -8.29 -0.33 1.34
N ASP A 66 -9.60 -0.31 1.54
CA ASP A 66 -10.50 -1.39 1.09
C ASP A 66 -10.41 -1.63 -0.42
N LYS A 67 -10.43 -0.55 -1.23
CA LYS A 67 -10.28 -0.67 -2.68
C LYS A 67 -8.92 -1.25 -3.07
N PHE A 68 -7.87 -0.89 -2.36
CA PHE A 68 -6.55 -1.48 -2.58
C PHE A 68 -6.57 -2.98 -2.28
N ILE A 69 -7.18 -3.40 -1.17
CA ILE A 69 -7.35 -4.82 -0.82
C ILE A 69 -8.15 -5.57 -1.88
N ASP A 70 -9.25 -5.00 -2.36
CA ASP A 70 -10.06 -5.59 -3.43
C ASP A 70 -9.23 -5.81 -4.70
N ILE A 71 -8.43 -4.81 -5.12
CA ILE A 71 -7.54 -4.92 -6.28
C ILE A 71 -6.54 -6.06 -6.08
N ILE A 72 -5.76 -6.03 -4.99
CA ILE A 72 -4.71 -7.04 -4.79
C ILE A 72 -5.25 -8.44 -4.53
N SER A 73 -6.50 -8.57 -4.06
CA SER A 73 -7.15 -9.87 -3.88
C SER A 73 -7.37 -10.63 -5.19
N THR A 74 -7.46 -9.90 -6.31
CA THR A 74 -7.55 -10.49 -7.66
C THR A 74 -6.20 -10.94 -8.22
N LEU A 75 -5.10 -10.52 -7.58
CA LEU A 75 -3.74 -10.75 -8.04
C LEU A 75 -3.07 -11.90 -7.30
N LYS A 76 -2.11 -12.56 -7.96
CA LYS A 76 -1.23 -13.52 -7.29
C LYS A 76 -0.14 -12.77 -6.52
N ILE A 77 -0.27 -12.69 -5.20
CA ILE A 77 0.76 -12.13 -4.33
C ILE A 77 2.02 -12.99 -4.42
N GLN A 78 3.12 -12.41 -4.90
CA GLN A 78 4.42 -13.07 -4.88
C GLN A 78 5.06 -12.86 -3.51
N LYS A 79 5.58 -13.94 -2.92
CA LYS A 79 6.55 -13.79 -1.83
C LYS A 79 7.87 -13.44 -2.49
N ASN A 80 8.44 -12.29 -2.13
CA ASN A 80 9.86 -12.07 -2.42
C ASN A 80 10.62 -13.16 -1.65
N ALA A 81 11.34 -13.99 -2.40
CA ALA A 81 12.15 -15.10 -1.90
C ALA A 81 13.41 -14.58 -1.20
#